data_AF-A0AAP4Y129-F1
#
_entry.id   AF-A0AAP4Y129-F1
#
_cell.length_a   1.000
_cell.length_b   1.000
_cell.length_c   1.000
_cell.angle_alpha   90.00
_cell.angle_beta   90.00
_cell.angle_gamma   90.00
#
_symmetry.space_group_name_H-M   'P 1'
#
loop_
_entity.id
_entity.type
_entity.pdbx_description
1 polymer ?
#
loop_
_entity_poly.entity_id
_entity_poly.type
_entity_poly.pdbx_seq_one_letter_code
_entity_poly.pdbx_strand_id
1 'polypeptide(L)'
;MDPTHRDARDIRTGRGDPEVVFVGTRNRIALDTDLDPGRPVPDGTVSVQILRKDTGVPIGQFAAVEGSLDRFRQLFVEPRQVGLTCVQEYPGVVGQLLVLLPPVALSELQGESVSPPEDEDWRASLEDEPDLGAVGGDPRAAAEGHEDQLAALHAGNVVRFAADREHPDSLTQEAAGLLRDALEGPLPPLSERLIEELASSAPGEP
;
A
#
# COMPACT_ATOMS: atom_id res chain seq x y z
N MET A 1 -42.38 -6.38 29.70
CA MET A 1 -41.50 -5.22 29.48
C MET A 1 -40.13 -5.62 29.98
N ASP A 2 -39.25 -5.93 29.05
CA ASP A 2 -37.84 -6.19 29.29
C ASP A 2 -37.07 -5.67 28.05
N PRO A 3 -36.24 -4.61 28.15
CA PRO A 3 -35.61 -3.99 26.99
C PRO A 3 -34.09 -4.23 26.98
N THR A 4 -33.63 -5.47 26.85
CA THR A 4 -32.21 -5.76 26.62
C THR A 4 -32.03 -6.89 25.61
N HIS A 5 -32.29 -6.60 24.34
CA HIS A 5 -31.69 -7.32 23.22
C HIS A 5 -31.72 -6.41 21.99
N ARG A 6 -30.80 -5.43 21.93
CA ARG A 6 -30.52 -4.74 20.67
C ARG A 6 -29.60 -5.65 19.87
N ASP A 7 -30.18 -6.28 18.85
CA ASP A 7 -29.48 -7.01 17.81
C ASP A 7 -28.33 -6.18 17.25
N ALA A 8 -27.12 -6.75 17.28
CA ALA A 8 -25.93 -6.27 16.58
C ALA A 8 -26.01 -6.60 15.08
N ARG A 9 -27.15 -6.35 14.44
CA ARG A 9 -27.44 -6.74 13.04
C ARG A 9 -28.03 -5.62 12.19
N ASP A 10 -27.66 -4.38 12.47
CA ASP A 10 -28.09 -3.22 11.67
C ASP A 10 -26.90 -2.40 11.15
N ILE A 11 -25.90 -3.08 10.57
CA ILE A 11 -24.83 -2.43 9.79
C ILE A 11 -24.79 -3.01 8.37
N ARG A 12 -25.91 -3.01 7.64
CA ARG A 12 -25.90 -3.15 6.18
C ARG A 12 -27.12 -2.47 5.55
N THR A 13 -27.09 -1.15 5.41
CA THR A 13 -27.80 -0.45 4.33
C THR A 13 -27.06 0.83 3.94
N GLY A 14 -26.17 0.70 2.96
CA GLY A 14 -25.47 1.79 2.29
C GLY A 14 -24.69 1.23 1.12
N ARG A 15 -25.39 0.93 0.02
CA ARG A 15 -24.79 0.50 -1.25
C ARG A 15 -24.19 1.73 -1.92
N GLY A 16 -22.99 2.08 -1.50
CA GLY A 16 -22.07 2.98 -2.18
C GLY A 16 -20.68 2.34 -2.13
N ASP A 17 -19.86 2.56 -3.15
CA ASP A 17 -18.46 2.14 -3.09
C ASP A 17 -17.82 2.76 -1.84
N PRO A 18 -16.97 2.01 -1.10
CA PRO A 18 -16.32 2.55 0.09
C PRO A 18 -15.53 3.81 -0.31
N GLU A 19 -15.66 4.88 0.47
CA GLU A 19 -14.87 6.09 0.25
C GLU A 19 -13.39 5.73 0.38
N VAL A 20 -12.65 5.86 -0.72
CA VAL A 20 -11.21 5.66 -0.78
C VAL A 20 -10.56 7.01 -1.02
N VAL A 21 -9.61 7.38 -0.17
CA VAL A 21 -8.82 8.61 -0.34
C VAL A 21 -7.36 8.24 -0.54
N PHE A 22 -6.69 8.99 -1.41
CA PHE A 22 -5.25 8.95 -1.56
C PHE A 22 -4.68 10.30 -1.15
N VAL A 23 -3.73 10.29 -0.22
CA VAL A 23 -2.94 11.46 0.16
C VAL A 23 -1.46 11.19 -0.09
N GLY A 24 -0.74 12.21 -0.55
CA GLY A 24 0.67 12.08 -0.90
C GLY A 24 1.48 13.24 -0.36
N THR A 25 2.76 12.97 -0.11
CA THR A 25 3.72 14.00 0.28
C THR A 25 3.92 14.97 -0.89
N ARG A 26 3.80 16.27 -0.59
CA ARG A 26 4.12 17.32 -1.57
C ARG A 26 5.60 17.32 -1.95
N ASN A 27 6.48 17.12 -0.98
CA ASN A 27 7.92 17.05 -1.20
C ASN A 27 8.37 15.59 -1.24
N ARG A 28 9.37 15.31 -2.08
CA ARG A 28 10.03 14.00 -2.10
C ARG A 28 10.87 13.82 -0.84
N ILE A 29 10.82 12.62 -0.26
CA ILE A 29 11.50 12.24 0.98
C ILE A 29 12.70 11.38 0.64
N ALA A 30 13.85 11.67 1.24
CA ALA A 30 15.04 10.83 1.13
C ALA A 30 14.82 9.55 1.96
N LEU A 31 14.84 8.40 1.28
CA LEU A 31 14.65 7.09 1.89
C LEU A 31 15.94 6.28 1.81
N ASP A 32 16.04 5.26 2.63
CA ASP A 32 17.09 4.25 2.60
C ASP A 32 16.52 2.87 2.91
N THR A 33 17.30 1.82 2.67
CA THR A 33 16.95 0.46 3.08
C THR A 33 18.08 -0.21 3.82
N ASP A 34 17.70 -0.92 4.89
CA ASP A 34 18.61 -1.71 5.70
C ASP A 34 17.99 -3.05 6.10
N LEU A 35 18.83 -3.96 6.58
CA LEU A 35 18.38 -5.19 7.19
C LEU A 35 17.65 -4.89 8.51
N ASP A 36 16.56 -5.60 8.74
CA ASP A 36 15.87 -5.63 10.03
C ASP A 36 16.12 -7.00 10.70
N PRO A 37 17.10 -7.11 11.60
CA PRO A 37 17.41 -8.38 12.25
C PRO A 37 16.36 -8.82 13.27
N GLY A 38 15.39 -7.97 13.61
CA GLY A 38 14.44 -8.19 14.70
C GLY A 38 13.24 -9.07 14.32
N ARG A 39 13.04 -9.36 13.03
CA ARG A 39 11.81 -9.98 12.54
C ARG A 39 12.05 -11.39 11.99
N PRO A 40 11.25 -12.39 12.42
CA PRO A 40 11.29 -13.72 11.83
C PRO A 40 10.79 -13.66 10.39
N VAL A 41 11.54 -14.28 9.49
CA VAL A 41 11.23 -14.40 8.07
C VAL A 41 11.42 -15.85 7.62
N PRO A 42 10.77 -16.30 6.53
CA PRO A 42 10.97 -17.63 5.98
C PRO A 42 12.43 -17.90 5.60
N ASP A 43 12.81 -19.19 5.60
CA ASP A 43 14.14 -19.61 5.17
C ASP A 43 14.47 -19.11 3.75
N GLY A 44 15.71 -18.62 3.57
CA GLY A 44 16.17 -18.06 2.30
C GLY A 44 15.74 -16.61 2.02
N THR A 45 15.10 -15.95 3.00
CA THR A 45 14.73 -14.53 2.93
C THR A 45 15.38 -13.71 4.04
N VAL A 46 15.43 -12.39 3.84
CA VAL A 46 15.88 -11.41 4.81
C VAL A 46 14.77 -10.39 5.04
N SER A 47 14.60 -9.92 6.29
CA SER A 47 13.73 -8.77 6.56
C SER A 47 14.47 -7.50 6.17
N VAL A 48 13.81 -6.65 5.40
CA VAL A 48 14.30 -5.34 4.96
C VAL A 48 13.35 -4.28 5.46
N GLN A 49 13.90 -3.20 6.00
CA GLN A 49 13.15 -2.02 6.41
C GLN A 49 13.42 -0.84 5.47
N ILE A 50 12.39 -0.06 5.20
CA ILE A 50 12.47 1.23 4.52
C ILE A 50 12.55 2.30 5.61
N LEU A 51 13.61 3.09 5.56
CA LEU A 51 13.93 4.12 6.55
C LEU A 51 13.83 5.49 5.92
N ARG A 52 13.38 6.49 6.69
CA ARG A 52 13.67 7.88 6.38
C ARG A 52 15.15 8.16 6.64
N LYS A 53 15.85 8.66 5.63
CA LYS A 53 17.31 8.86 5.70
C LYS A 53 17.74 9.95 6.68
N ASP A 54 16.89 10.96 6.88
CA ASP A 54 17.17 12.10 7.75
C ASP A 54 16.93 11.81 9.24
N THR A 55 15.92 11.00 9.56
CA THR A 55 15.52 10.70 10.94
C THR A 55 15.86 9.29 11.39
N GLY A 56 16.11 8.36 10.46
CA GLY A 56 16.24 6.92 10.75
C GLY A 56 14.93 6.23 11.11
N VAL A 57 13.78 6.91 10.95
CA VAL A 57 12.46 6.34 11.29
C VAL A 57 12.10 5.25 10.27
N PRO A 58 11.74 4.04 10.71
CA PRO A 58 11.20 3.02 9.83
C PRO A 58 9.78 3.40 9.41
N ILE A 59 9.54 3.44 8.10
CA ILE A 59 8.23 3.71 7.52
C ILE A 59 7.64 2.49 6.83
N GLY A 60 8.45 1.46 6.59
CA GLY A 60 7.98 0.25 5.96
C GLY A 60 8.90 -0.94 6.19
N GLN A 61 8.38 -2.14 5.91
CA GLN A 61 9.12 -3.38 6.06
C GLN A 61 8.59 -4.44 5.10
N PHE A 62 9.47 -5.27 4.57
CA PHE A 62 9.12 -6.37 3.68
C PHE A 62 10.18 -7.49 3.76
N ALA A 63 9.79 -8.70 3.36
CA ALA A 63 10.74 -9.80 3.18
C ALA A 63 11.29 -9.76 1.75
N ALA A 64 12.59 -9.98 1.61
CA ALA A 64 13.27 -10.03 0.33
C ALA A 64 14.15 -11.27 0.22
N VAL A 65 14.44 -11.71 -1.01
CA VAL A 65 15.42 -12.76 -1.25
C VAL A 65 16.81 -12.28 -0.82
N GLU A 66 17.57 -13.16 -0.16
CA GLU A 66 18.93 -12.86 0.27
C GLU A 66 19.79 -12.35 -0.91
N GLY A 67 20.56 -11.28 -0.69
CA GLY A 67 21.35 -10.62 -1.74
C GLY A 67 20.60 -9.58 -2.58
N SER A 68 19.29 -9.38 -2.39
CA SER A 68 18.52 -8.36 -3.12
C SER A 68 18.63 -6.94 -2.54
N LEU A 69 19.23 -6.79 -1.35
CA LEU A 69 19.27 -5.53 -0.62
C LEU A 69 19.88 -4.39 -1.43
N ASP A 70 20.96 -4.64 -2.15
CA ASP A 70 21.62 -3.60 -2.96
C ASP A 70 20.74 -3.12 -4.12
N ARG A 71 19.87 -3.99 -4.67
CA ARG A 71 18.88 -3.58 -5.68
C ARG A 71 17.83 -2.65 -5.07
N PHE A 72 17.34 -2.97 -3.88
CA PHE A 72 16.42 -2.08 -3.17
C PHE A 72 17.04 -0.74 -2.83
N ARG A 73 18.32 -0.71 -2.41
CA ARG A 73 19.04 0.55 -2.15
C ARG A 73 19.12 1.45 -3.39
N GLN A 74 19.28 0.86 -4.58
CA GLN A 74 19.31 1.62 -5.83
C GLN A 74 17.99 2.37 -6.10
N LEU A 75 16.86 1.84 -5.64
CA LEU A 75 15.55 2.51 -5.78
C LEU A 75 15.46 3.82 -5.01
N PHE A 76 16.25 3.98 -3.95
CA PHE A 76 16.14 5.12 -3.02
C PHE A 76 17.35 6.06 -3.10
N VAL A 77 18.17 5.94 -4.15
CA VAL A 77 19.26 6.90 -4.43
C VAL A 77 18.70 8.32 -4.59
N GLU A 78 17.55 8.44 -5.24
CA GLU A 78 16.79 9.69 -5.34
C GLU A 78 15.67 9.74 -4.31
N PRO A 79 15.35 10.94 -3.76
CA PRO A 79 14.17 11.13 -2.93
C PRO A 79 12.88 10.69 -3.64
N ARG A 80 11.98 10.02 -2.90
CA ARG A 80 10.71 9.47 -3.44
C ARG A 80 9.50 10.14 -2.81
N GLN A 81 8.39 10.17 -3.53
CA GLN A 81 7.11 10.55 -2.93
C GLN A 81 6.57 9.38 -2.10
N VAL A 82 5.99 9.68 -0.96
CA VAL A 82 5.30 8.69 -0.12
C VAL A 82 3.81 9.03 -0.13
N GLY A 83 2.99 8.01 -0.31
CA GLY A 83 1.55 8.13 -0.32
C GLY A 83 0.89 7.20 0.70
N LEU A 84 -0.37 7.49 0.99
CA LEU A 84 -1.22 6.65 1.81
C LEU A 84 -2.59 6.57 1.12
N THR A 85 -2.99 5.35 0.78
CA THR A 85 -4.37 5.06 0.38
C THR A 85 -5.14 4.65 1.62
N CYS A 86 -6.24 5.32 1.93
CA CYS A 86 -7.06 5.02 3.11
C CYS A 86 -8.50 4.70 2.73
N VAL A 87 -9.07 3.77 3.48
CA VAL A 87 -10.50 3.48 3.49
C VAL A 87 -11.02 3.54 4.91
N GLN A 88 -12.29 3.92 5.05
CA GLN A 88 -12.99 3.79 6.33
C GLN A 88 -13.65 2.41 6.40
N GLU A 89 -13.13 1.55 7.26
CA GLU A 89 -13.57 0.17 7.45
C GLU A 89 -13.44 -0.22 8.92
N TYR A 90 -14.27 -1.14 9.42
CA TYR A 90 -14.07 -1.66 10.79
C TYR A 90 -12.62 -2.17 10.93
N PRO A 91 -11.87 -1.79 11.97
CA PRO A 91 -12.26 -1.11 13.22
C PRO A 91 -12.05 0.43 13.26
N GLY A 92 -11.76 1.08 12.13
CA GLY A 92 -11.58 2.53 12.04
C GLY A 92 -11.20 3.00 10.64
N VAL A 93 -9.95 3.45 10.48
CA VAL A 93 -9.35 3.79 9.18
C VAL A 93 -8.19 2.86 8.92
N VAL A 94 -8.21 2.21 7.77
CA VAL A 94 -7.15 1.30 7.30
C VAL A 94 -6.45 1.97 6.13
N GLY A 95 -5.13 2.10 6.24
CA GLY A 95 -4.28 2.76 5.27
C GLY A 95 -3.19 1.84 4.74
N GLN A 96 -2.90 1.93 3.44
CA GLN A 96 -1.77 1.30 2.78
C GLN A 96 -0.72 2.36 2.47
N LEU A 97 0.44 2.26 3.12
CA LEU A 97 1.56 3.16 2.88
C LEU A 97 2.29 2.72 1.61
N LEU A 98 2.54 3.66 0.72
CA LEU A 98 3.10 3.43 -0.61
C LEU A 98 4.32 4.33 -0.82
N VAL A 99 5.37 3.79 -1.42
CA VAL A 99 6.45 4.58 -2.01
C VAL A 99 6.27 4.63 -3.51
N LEU A 100 6.20 5.83 -4.07
CA LEU A 100 5.99 6.02 -5.51
C LEU A 100 7.34 6.00 -6.23
N LEU A 101 7.46 5.11 -7.20
CA LEU A 101 8.66 4.84 -7.98
C LEU A 101 8.38 5.05 -9.47
N PRO A 102 9.41 5.38 -10.29
CA PRO A 102 9.31 5.25 -11.73
C PRO A 102 9.01 3.78 -12.11
N PRO A 103 8.13 3.51 -13.09
CA PRO A 103 7.76 2.14 -13.49
C PRO A 103 8.95 1.25 -13.83
N VAL A 104 9.95 1.82 -14.52
CA VAL A 104 11.19 1.12 -14.88
C VAL A 104 11.91 0.56 -13.64
N ALA A 105 11.92 1.31 -12.54
CA ALA A 105 12.60 0.88 -11.30
C ALA A 105 11.88 -0.31 -10.63
N LEU A 106 10.57 -0.46 -10.81
CA LEU A 106 9.83 -1.60 -10.26
C LEU A 106 10.02 -2.85 -11.13
N SER A 107 9.99 -2.72 -12.46
CA SER A 107 10.21 -3.83 -13.40
C SER A 107 11.59 -4.48 -13.22
N GLU A 108 12.63 -3.68 -12.96
CA GLU A 108 13.99 -4.18 -12.68
C GLU A 108 14.08 -5.02 -11.40
N LEU A 109 13.23 -4.74 -10.39
CA LEU A 109 13.16 -5.55 -9.16
C LEU A 109 12.46 -6.89 -9.38
N GLN A 110 11.43 -6.90 -10.23
CA GLN A 110 10.61 -8.09 -10.49
C GLN A 110 11.34 -9.09 -11.41
N GLY A 111 12.49 -8.72 -11.98
CA GLY A 111 13.27 -9.60 -12.86
C GLY A 111 12.61 -9.83 -14.23
N GLU A 112 11.56 -9.07 -14.54
CA GLU A 112 10.91 -9.09 -15.83
C GLU A 112 11.71 -8.22 -16.80
N SER A 113 12.59 -8.86 -17.56
CA SER A 113 13.06 -8.27 -18.81
C SER A 113 11.85 -8.13 -19.72
N VAL A 114 11.25 -6.93 -19.77
CA VAL A 114 10.14 -6.62 -20.68
C VAL A 114 10.67 -6.61 -22.12
N SER A 115 10.87 -7.79 -22.68
CA SER A 115 10.62 -8.04 -24.09
C SER A 115 9.37 -8.89 -24.13
N PRO A 116 8.24 -8.39 -24.67
CA PRO A 116 7.06 -9.23 -24.81
C PRO A 116 7.45 -10.47 -25.63
N PRO A 117 7.17 -11.70 -25.15
CA PRO A 117 7.27 -12.87 -26.01
C PRO A 117 6.31 -12.67 -27.19
N GLU A 118 6.82 -12.69 -28.41
CA GLU A 118 6.07 -12.30 -29.62
C GLU A 118 4.94 -13.28 -30.00
N ASP A 119 4.78 -14.41 -29.32
CA ASP A 119 3.83 -15.44 -29.71
C ASP A 119 3.12 -16.05 -28.50
N GLU A 120 2.01 -15.49 -28.04
CA GLU A 120 1.05 -16.29 -27.26
C GLU A 120 -0.42 -15.92 -27.53
N ASP A 121 -1.13 -16.88 -28.13
CA ASP A 121 -2.55 -16.89 -28.54
C ASP A 121 -3.59 -16.62 -27.43
N TRP A 122 -3.17 -16.50 -26.17
CA TRP A 122 -4.09 -16.27 -25.05
C TRP A 122 -4.77 -14.90 -25.10
N ARG A 123 -4.15 -13.91 -25.77
CA ARG A 123 -4.77 -12.60 -26.02
C ARG A 123 -6.06 -12.67 -26.84
N ALA A 124 -6.21 -13.69 -27.69
CA ALA A 124 -7.43 -13.90 -28.46
C ALA A 124 -8.58 -14.49 -27.61
N SER A 125 -8.29 -14.96 -26.39
CA SER A 125 -9.31 -15.52 -25.49
C SER A 125 -9.92 -14.49 -24.53
N LEU A 126 -9.49 -13.23 -24.59
CA LEU A 126 -10.04 -12.12 -23.83
C LEU A 126 -11.00 -11.30 -24.73
N GLU A 127 -12.14 -11.88 -25.09
CA GLU A 127 -13.26 -11.11 -25.66
C GLU A 127 -14.18 -10.63 -24.53
N ASP A 128 -14.34 -9.30 -24.49
CA ASP A 128 -15.25 -8.47 -23.68
C ASP A 128 -15.03 -8.41 -22.15
N GLU A 129 -13.92 -7.79 -21.74
CA GLU A 129 -13.87 -7.05 -20.47
C GLU A 129 -14.71 -5.76 -20.61
N PRO A 130 -15.62 -5.45 -19.66
CA PRO A 130 -16.40 -4.22 -19.71
C PRO A 130 -15.48 -3.01 -19.62
N ASP A 131 -15.63 -2.09 -20.58
CA ASP A 131 -14.96 -0.78 -20.68
C ASP A 131 -15.14 0.02 -19.38
N LEU A 132 -14.21 -0.16 -18.44
CA LEU A 132 -13.94 0.77 -17.37
C LEU A 132 -13.23 1.96 -17.99
N GLY A 133 -14.04 2.86 -18.55
CA GLY A 133 -13.63 4.01 -19.34
C GLY A 133 -12.30 4.64 -18.92
N ALA A 134 -11.36 4.63 -19.87
CA ALA A 134 -10.24 5.56 -19.97
C ALA A 134 -9.22 5.58 -18.83
N VAL A 135 -8.53 4.45 -18.59
CA VAL A 135 -7.11 4.45 -18.16
C VAL A 135 -6.34 3.42 -18.98
N GLY A 136 -6.24 3.62 -20.30
CA GLY A 136 -5.54 2.68 -21.17
C GLY A 136 -5.62 3.09 -22.64
N GLY A 137 -4.70 3.95 -23.07
CA GLY A 137 -4.51 4.27 -24.48
C GLY A 137 -3.76 3.15 -25.22
N ASP A 138 -4.13 2.97 -26.48
CA ASP A 138 -3.56 2.09 -27.51
C ASP A 138 -2.06 1.73 -27.31
N PRO A 139 -1.68 0.45 -27.21
CA PRO A 139 -0.29 0.03 -27.02
C PRO A 139 0.64 0.38 -28.20
N ARG A 140 0.11 0.86 -29.33
CA ARG A 140 0.91 1.40 -30.45
C ARG A 140 1.04 2.93 -30.46
N ALA A 141 0.30 3.64 -29.60
CA ALA A 141 0.46 5.08 -29.37
C ALA A 141 1.42 5.40 -28.20
N ALA A 142 1.87 4.38 -27.45
CA ALA A 142 2.66 4.53 -26.23
C ALA A 142 4.14 4.87 -26.45
N ALA A 143 4.64 5.05 -27.68
CA ALA A 143 6.08 5.31 -27.88
C ALA A 143 6.54 6.72 -27.43
N GLU A 144 5.64 7.64 -27.11
CA GLU A 144 5.96 9.04 -26.77
C GLU A 144 5.10 9.51 -25.57
N GLY A 145 5.51 9.21 -24.33
CA GLY A 145 4.80 9.73 -23.14
C GLY A 145 4.98 9.02 -21.80
N HIS A 146 5.99 8.16 -21.62
CA HIS A 146 6.17 7.33 -20.40
C HIS A 146 6.75 8.08 -19.17
N GLU A 147 6.85 9.41 -19.21
CA GLU A 147 7.58 10.18 -18.20
C GLU A 147 6.80 10.42 -16.90
N ASP A 148 5.45 10.31 -16.95
CA ASP A 148 4.56 10.68 -15.84
C ASP A 148 3.88 9.50 -15.13
N GLN A 149 4.09 8.26 -15.59
CA GLN A 149 3.54 7.10 -14.90
C GLN A 149 4.34 6.83 -13.63
N LEU A 150 3.66 6.55 -12.52
CA LEU A 150 4.25 6.15 -11.25
C LEU A 150 3.75 4.76 -10.87
N ALA A 151 4.66 3.92 -10.41
CA ALA A 151 4.36 2.63 -9.81
C ALA A 151 4.43 2.74 -8.28
N ALA A 152 3.62 1.93 -7.58
CA ALA A 152 3.57 1.96 -6.12
C ALA A 152 4.26 0.71 -5.54
N LEU A 153 5.29 0.95 -4.72
CA LEU A 153 5.85 -0.07 -3.84
C LEU A 153 5.11 -0.02 -2.50
N HIS A 154 4.48 -1.12 -2.10
CA HIS A 154 3.83 -1.21 -0.79
C HIS A 154 4.88 -1.24 0.33
N ALA A 155 4.81 -0.27 1.23
CA ALA A 155 5.73 -0.12 2.36
C ALA A 155 5.16 -0.71 3.66
N GLY A 156 3.84 -0.71 3.82
CA GLY A 156 3.19 -1.27 5.01
C GLY A 156 1.75 -0.85 5.15
N ASN A 157 1.14 -1.27 6.26
CA ASN A 157 -0.23 -0.91 6.62
C ASN A 157 -0.23 -0.05 7.87
N VAL A 158 -1.11 0.94 7.89
CA VAL A 158 -1.33 1.85 9.02
C VAL A 158 -2.79 1.77 9.40
N VAL A 159 -3.08 1.65 10.70
CA VAL A 159 -4.45 1.57 11.20
C VAL A 159 -4.64 2.59 12.31
N ARG A 160 -5.76 3.32 12.26
CA ARG A 160 -6.24 4.16 13.36
C ARG A 160 -7.63 3.72 13.74
N PHE A 161 -7.83 3.36 15.00
CA PHE A 161 -9.13 2.94 15.50
C PHE A 161 -10.11 4.09 15.52
N ALA A 162 -11.40 3.78 15.40
CA ALA A 162 -12.47 4.78 15.46
C ALA A 162 -12.40 5.65 16.73
N ALA A 163 -11.96 5.08 17.87
CA ALA A 163 -11.80 5.79 19.14
C ALA A 163 -10.63 6.79 19.15
N ASP A 164 -9.62 6.57 18.30
CA ASP A 164 -8.38 7.35 18.24
C ASP A 164 -8.38 8.35 17.07
N ARG A 165 -9.51 8.53 16.39
CA ARG A 165 -9.65 9.44 15.24
C ARG A 165 -9.54 10.90 15.67
N GLU A 166 -8.72 11.66 14.95
CA GLU A 166 -8.60 13.11 15.13
C GLU A 166 -9.63 13.87 14.30
N HIS A 167 -10.02 13.31 13.15
CA HIS A 167 -10.91 13.90 12.16
C HIS A 167 -12.02 12.92 11.78
N PRO A 168 -12.96 12.58 12.71
CA PRO A 168 -14.02 11.60 12.48
C PRO A 168 -14.90 11.91 11.27
N ASP A 169 -15.08 13.19 10.94
CA ASP A 169 -15.96 13.65 9.87
C ASP A 169 -15.25 13.85 8.51
N SER A 170 -13.93 13.60 8.42
CA SER A 170 -13.17 13.80 7.18
C SER A 170 -12.08 12.76 7.00
N LEU A 171 -12.34 11.78 6.14
CA LEU A 171 -11.37 10.73 5.82
C LEU A 171 -10.08 11.30 5.19
N THR A 172 -10.19 12.35 4.38
CA THR A 172 -9.02 13.03 3.79
C THR A 172 -8.12 13.66 4.85
N GLN A 173 -8.68 14.37 5.83
CA GLN A 173 -7.89 14.97 6.92
C GLN A 173 -7.29 13.90 7.83
N GLU A 174 -8.06 12.83 8.11
CA GLU A 174 -7.56 11.68 8.87
C GLU A 174 -6.39 11.00 8.17
N ALA A 175 -6.49 10.75 6.86
CA ALA A 175 -5.43 10.14 6.07
C ALA A 175 -4.18 11.02 6.02
N ALA A 176 -4.33 12.34 5.91
CA ALA A 176 -3.21 13.27 5.95
C ALA A 176 -2.49 13.27 7.31
N GLY A 177 -3.24 13.21 8.41
CA GLY A 177 -2.71 13.06 9.77
C GLY A 177 -1.97 11.72 9.94
N LEU A 178 -2.59 10.62 9.51
CA LEU A 178 -1.99 9.29 9.52
C LEU A 178 -0.68 9.22 8.72
N LEU A 179 -0.64 9.80 7.52
CA LEU A 179 0.58 9.85 6.71
C LEU A 179 1.68 10.66 7.40
N ARG A 180 1.34 11.81 7.99
CA ARG A 180 2.30 12.60 8.77
C ARG A 180 2.86 11.79 9.94
N ASP A 181 2.00 11.16 10.72
CA ASP A 181 2.41 10.44 11.92
C ASP A 181 3.28 9.22 11.55
N ALA A 182 2.91 8.49 10.49
CA ALA A 182 3.72 7.39 9.96
C ALA A 182 5.12 7.85 9.49
N LEU A 183 5.26 9.08 9.01
CA LEU A 183 6.54 9.64 8.59
C LEU A 183 7.36 10.20 9.77
N GLU A 184 6.74 10.65 10.86
CA GLU A 184 7.42 11.36 11.95
C GLU A 184 8.02 10.44 13.02
N GLY A 185 7.51 9.22 13.19
CA GLY A 185 8.03 8.32 14.22
C GLY A 185 7.06 7.19 14.56
N PRO A 186 7.50 6.18 15.32
CA PRO A 186 6.80 4.92 15.39
C PRO A 186 5.39 5.09 15.94
N LEU A 187 4.41 4.79 15.09
CA LEU A 187 3.10 4.40 15.56
C LEU A 187 3.29 3.13 16.40
N PRO A 188 2.68 3.04 17.60
CA PRO A 188 2.84 1.87 18.46
C PRO A 188 2.45 0.60 17.68
N PRO A 189 3.26 -0.48 17.76
CA PRO A 189 3.01 -1.69 17.00
C PRO A 189 1.62 -2.24 17.35
N LEU A 190 0.90 -2.68 16.32
CA LEU A 190 -0.38 -3.34 16.52
C LEU A 190 -0.16 -4.62 17.33
N SER A 191 -0.88 -4.80 18.43
CA SER A 191 -0.73 -6.01 19.25
C SER A 191 -1.17 -7.26 18.47
N GLU A 192 -0.56 -8.42 18.70
CA GLU A 192 -0.84 -9.67 17.98
C GLU A 192 -2.34 -10.03 17.94
N ARG A 193 -3.06 -9.85 19.05
CA ARG A 193 -4.52 -10.10 19.12
C ARG A 193 -5.32 -9.25 18.14
N LEU A 194 -4.82 -8.05 17.88
CA LEU A 194 -5.43 -7.08 17.00
C LEU A 194 -5.07 -7.35 15.53
N ILE A 195 -3.87 -7.90 15.30
CA ILE A 195 -3.49 -8.44 13.99
C ILE A 195 -4.40 -9.62 13.64
N GLU A 196 -4.65 -10.53 14.59
CA GLU A 196 -5.58 -11.65 14.42
C GLU A 196 -7.02 -11.17 14.16
N GLU A 197 -7.49 -10.14 14.87
CA GLU A 197 -8.80 -9.54 14.63
C GLU A 197 -8.91 -8.93 13.23
N LEU A 198 -7.90 -8.20 12.76
CA LEU A 198 -7.86 -7.67 11.39
C LEU A 198 -7.80 -8.78 10.35
N ALA A 199 -6.95 -9.79 10.56
CA ALA A 199 -6.81 -10.93 9.64
C ALA A 199 -8.08 -11.77 9.54
N SER A 200 -8.86 -11.87 10.64
CA SER A 200 -10.14 -12.57 10.67
C SER A 200 -11.33 -11.73 10.17
N SER A 201 -11.16 -10.41 10.01
CA SER A 201 -12.17 -9.51 9.43
C SER A 201 -12.13 -9.45 7.90
N ALA A 202 -11.08 -9.98 7.27
CA ALA A 202 -11.06 -10.18 5.83
C ALA A 202 -12.24 -11.09 5.43
N PRO A 203 -13.06 -10.73 4.42
CA PRO A 203 -14.21 -11.52 4.04
C PRO A 203 -13.75 -12.89 3.56
N GLY A 204 -13.86 -13.89 4.43
CA GLY A 204 -13.87 -15.28 4.02
C GLY A 204 -15.04 -15.48 3.07
N GLU A 205 -14.73 -15.81 1.82
CA GLU A 205 -15.70 -16.38 0.91
C GLU A 205 -16.36 -17.63 1.55
N PRO A 206 -17.65 -17.86 1.28
CA PRO A 206 -18.50 -18.80 2.01
C PRO A 206 -18.10 -20.27 1.87
#